data_AF-A0A6I7P751-F1
#
_entry.id   AF-A0A6I7P751-F1
#
_cell.length_a   1.000
_cell.length_b   1.000
_cell.length_c   1.000
_cell.angle_alpha   90.00
_cell.angle_beta   90.00
_cell.angle_gamma   90.00
#
_symmetry.space_group_name_H-M   'P 1'
#
loop_
_entity.id
_entity.type
_entity.pdbx_description
1 polymer ?
#
loop_
_entity_poly.entity_id
_entity_poly.type
_entity_poly.pdbx_seq_one_letter_code
_entity_poly.pdbx_strand_id
1 'polypeptide(L)'
;MLFWSVGNECYSLFPAAGRVFAWLREVAKHADPSRPVTAAEPAYSVRLLDRYRCGMRHMDIVSVNLYYGWYYGRGSDAGPHLDRIRRRHPDKPIIISEFGADAAPGRSDADGVWRADRMRRERTYSEGYQAELIRQYWLLARDRAWVCGISPWVFADFLCSWFPGNPVSGYNLKGLLSSRRIPKRGFFTLAQLYHAAAFAEGNTASTLAGHASGGGDPPDRCPPVSGTPPSHDGSE
;
A
#
# COMPACT_ATOMS: atom_id res chain seq x y z
N MET A 1 8.16 -4.46 -15.19
CA MET A 1 6.82 -4.93 -14.74
C MET A 1 7.01 -6.06 -13.74
N LEU A 2 6.50 -5.87 -12.51
CA LEU A 2 6.79 -6.75 -11.37
C LEU A 2 5.69 -7.79 -11.08
N PHE A 3 4.43 -7.46 -11.36
CA PHE A 3 3.28 -8.33 -11.11
C PHE A 3 2.13 -7.98 -12.07
N TRP A 4 1.16 -8.88 -12.19
CA TRP A 4 -0.07 -8.70 -12.97
C TRP A 4 -1.25 -8.38 -12.06
N SER A 5 -2.11 -7.44 -12.45
CA SER A 5 -3.38 -7.19 -11.77
C SER A 5 -4.54 -7.71 -12.62
N VAL A 6 -5.39 -8.56 -12.06
CA VAL A 6 -6.52 -9.17 -12.78
C VAL A 6 -7.87 -8.46 -12.54
N GLY A 7 -7.88 -7.42 -11.72
CA GLY A 7 -9.11 -6.65 -11.47
C GLY A 7 -8.90 -5.45 -10.55
N ASN A 8 -9.83 -4.49 -10.64
CA ASN A 8 -9.89 -3.32 -9.77
C ASN A 8 -11.34 -3.09 -9.33
N GLU A 9 -11.56 -3.03 -8.02
CA GLU A 9 -12.85 -2.78 -7.38
C GLU A 9 -14.00 -3.69 -7.84
N CYS A 10 -13.68 -4.85 -8.40
CA CYS A 10 -14.68 -5.84 -8.79
C CYS A 10 -15.31 -6.47 -7.54
N TYR A 11 -16.54 -6.97 -7.69
CA TYR A 11 -17.23 -7.66 -6.62
C TYR A 11 -16.43 -8.88 -6.16
N SER A 12 -15.84 -8.79 -4.97
CA SER A 12 -14.90 -9.78 -4.40
C SER A 12 -15.49 -10.56 -3.22
N LEU A 13 -16.76 -10.32 -2.92
CA LEU A 13 -17.48 -10.92 -1.80
C LEU A 13 -18.11 -12.26 -2.22
N PHE A 14 -18.22 -13.15 -1.25
CA PHE A 14 -18.83 -14.47 -1.34
C PHE A 14 -18.05 -15.50 -2.18
N PRO A 15 -18.30 -16.80 -1.99
CA PRO A 15 -17.55 -17.85 -2.68
C PRO A 15 -17.63 -17.79 -4.21
N ALA A 16 -18.74 -17.29 -4.77
CA ALA A 16 -18.91 -17.16 -6.22
C ALA A 16 -17.89 -16.20 -6.83
N ALA A 17 -17.69 -15.02 -6.23
CA ALA A 17 -16.64 -14.10 -6.65
C ALA A 17 -15.24 -14.72 -6.45
N GLY A 18 -15.03 -15.41 -5.32
CA GLY A 18 -13.77 -16.11 -5.06
C GLY A 18 -13.37 -17.06 -6.20
N ARG A 19 -14.32 -17.83 -6.75
CA ARG A 19 -14.07 -18.71 -7.90
C ARG A 19 -13.63 -17.95 -9.15
N VAL A 20 -14.24 -16.80 -9.43
CA VAL A 20 -13.85 -15.94 -10.57
C VAL A 20 -12.41 -15.45 -10.39
N PHE A 21 -12.05 -14.95 -9.21
CA PHE A 21 -10.68 -14.50 -8.93
C PHE A 21 -9.66 -15.64 -8.98
N ALA A 22 -10.02 -16.84 -8.50
CA ALA A 22 -9.17 -18.02 -8.65
C ALA A 22 -8.91 -18.33 -10.13
N TRP A 23 -9.96 -18.38 -10.95
CA TRP A 23 -9.84 -18.62 -12.39
C TRP A 23 -9.00 -17.55 -13.09
N LEU A 24 -9.24 -16.26 -12.81
CA LEU A 24 -8.45 -15.16 -13.38
C LEU A 24 -6.96 -15.27 -13.03
N ARG A 25 -6.63 -15.68 -11.80
CA ARG A 25 -5.24 -15.95 -11.42
C ARG A 25 -4.65 -17.08 -12.24
N GLU A 26 -5.36 -18.19 -12.41
CA GLU A 26 -4.86 -19.32 -13.19
C GLU A 26 -4.60 -18.93 -14.64
N VAL A 27 -5.48 -18.11 -15.25
CA VAL A 27 -5.25 -17.56 -16.59
C VAL A 27 -3.96 -16.73 -16.63
N ALA A 28 -3.75 -15.82 -15.67
CA ALA A 28 -2.55 -15.01 -15.60
C ALA A 28 -1.28 -15.86 -15.38
N LYS A 29 -1.33 -16.88 -14.52
CA LYS A 29 -0.22 -17.80 -14.26
C LYS A 29 0.10 -18.73 -15.42
N HIS A 30 -0.91 -19.12 -16.20
CA HIS A 30 -0.70 -19.89 -17.41
C HIS A 30 0.02 -19.05 -18.48
N ALA A 31 -0.34 -17.77 -18.60
CA ALA A 31 0.32 -16.85 -19.52
C ALA A 31 1.73 -16.45 -19.06
N ASP A 32 1.94 -16.25 -17.76
CA ASP A 32 3.22 -15.87 -17.17
C ASP A 32 3.37 -16.41 -15.74
N PRO A 33 3.96 -17.60 -15.57
CA PRO A 33 4.15 -18.19 -14.25
C PRO A 33 5.22 -17.47 -13.41
N SER A 34 6.08 -16.67 -14.04
CA SER A 34 7.23 -16.03 -13.38
C SER A 34 6.87 -14.84 -12.50
N ARG A 35 5.67 -14.27 -12.65
CA ARG A 35 5.26 -13.03 -11.97
C ARG A 35 4.13 -13.27 -10.97
N PRO A 36 4.14 -12.59 -9.80
CA PRO A 36 3.00 -12.58 -8.89
C PRO A 36 1.74 -12.01 -9.54
N VAL A 37 0.58 -12.46 -9.06
CA VAL A 37 -0.74 -11.97 -9.49
C VAL A 37 -1.45 -11.30 -8.32
N THR A 38 -2.06 -10.14 -8.57
CA THR A 38 -2.85 -9.36 -7.61
C THR A 38 -4.21 -8.97 -8.20
N ALA A 39 -5.05 -8.37 -7.36
CA ALA A 39 -6.18 -7.56 -7.76
C ALA A 39 -6.40 -6.48 -6.68
N ALA A 40 -6.95 -5.33 -7.06
CA ALA A 40 -7.21 -4.23 -6.14
C ALA A 40 -8.64 -4.33 -5.58
N GLU A 41 -8.75 -4.57 -4.27
CA GLU A 41 -10.02 -4.67 -3.57
C GLU A 41 -10.41 -3.31 -2.94
N PRO A 42 -11.68 -2.87 -3.03
CA PRO A 42 -12.09 -1.66 -2.35
C PRO A 42 -12.24 -1.93 -0.85
N ALA A 43 -11.71 -1.03 -0.03
CA ALA A 43 -12.06 -1.03 1.37
C ALA A 43 -13.47 -0.46 1.55
N TYR A 44 -14.38 -1.33 1.99
CA TYR A 44 -15.64 -0.91 2.56
C TYR A 44 -15.40 -0.52 4.02
N SER A 45 -15.87 0.65 4.44
CA SER A 45 -15.93 1.02 5.86
C SER A 45 -17.06 0.26 6.60
N VAL A 46 -17.35 -0.97 6.19
CA VAL A 46 -18.42 -1.83 6.71
C VAL A 46 -17.79 -3.14 7.15
N ARG A 47 -17.38 -3.18 8.42
CA ARG A 47 -16.66 -4.33 9.02
C ARG A 47 -17.44 -5.64 8.93
N LEU A 48 -18.77 -5.62 8.81
CA LEU A 48 -19.55 -6.85 8.65
C LEU A 48 -19.25 -7.59 7.34
N LEU A 49 -18.83 -6.86 6.29
CA LEU A 49 -18.52 -7.44 4.98
C LEU A 49 -17.17 -8.15 4.95
N ASP A 50 -16.28 -7.85 5.89
CA ASP A 50 -14.93 -8.39 5.98
C ASP A 50 -14.91 -9.94 6.05
N ARG A 51 -15.96 -10.57 6.60
CA ARG A 51 -16.06 -12.04 6.68
C ARG A 51 -16.46 -12.71 5.36
N TYR A 52 -17.01 -11.93 4.43
CA TYR A 52 -17.44 -12.42 3.12
C TYR A 52 -16.40 -12.19 2.03
N ARG A 53 -15.29 -11.49 2.32
CA ARG A 53 -14.21 -11.26 1.35
C ARG A 53 -13.58 -12.59 0.94
N CYS A 54 -13.68 -12.92 -0.35
CA CYS A 54 -13.21 -14.19 -0.91
C CYS A 54 -12.21 -14.01 -2.05
N GLY A 55 -12.15 -12.84 -2.72
CA GLY A 55 -11.25 -12.63 -3.87
C GLY A 55 -9.77 -12.71 -3.49
N MET A 56 -9.33 -11.88 -2.54
CA MET A 56 -7.90 -11.68 -2.22
C MET A 56 -7.20 -12.92 -1.62
N ARG A 57 -7.96 -13.91 -1.12
CA ARG A 57 -7.38 -15.18 -0.66
C ARG A 57 -6.71 -15.97 -1.78
N HIS A 58 -7.08 -15.72 -3.04
CA HIS A 58 -6.49 -16.40 -4.19
C HIS A 58 -5.25 -15.69 -4.74
N MET A 59 -5.10 -14.38 -4.54
CA MET A 59 -4.00 -13.59 -5.10
C MET A 59 -2.66 -13.84 -4.39
N ASP A 60 -1.53 -13.62 -5.07
CA ASP A 60 -0.20 -13.71 -4.46
C ASP A 60 0.11 -12.49 -3.60
N ILE A 61 -0.40 -11.30 -3.99
CA ILE A 61 -0.29 -10.03 -3.27
C ILE A 61 -1.71 -9.55 -2.97
N VAL A 62 -1.91 -8.91 -1.81
CA VAL A 62 -3.19 -8.27 -1.49
C VAL A 62 -3.06 -6.77 -1.76
N SER A 63 -3.77 -6.27 -2.77
CA SER A 63 -3.85 -4.83 -3.04
C SER A 63 -5.19 -4.27 -2.55
N VAL A 64 -5.16 -3.13 -1.86
CA VAL A 64 -6.37 -2.51 -1.30
C VAL A 64 -6.43 -1.01 -1.61
N ASN A 65 -7.61 -0.56 -2.05
CA ASN A 65 -7.92 0.85 -2.24
C ASN A 65 -8.50 1.43 -0.94
N LEU A 66 -7.83 2.42 -0.35
CA LEU A 66 -8.14 3.00 0.96
C LEU A 66 -8.39 4.51 0.84
N TYR A 67 -9.61 4.94 1.16
CA TYR A 67 -10.00 6.34 1.15
C TYR A 67 -10.47 6.83 2.52
N TYR A 68 -9.88 6.28 3.59
CA TYR A 68 -10.04 6.80 4.94
C TYR A 68 -9.56 8.24 5.03
N GLY A 69 -10.34 9.11 5.69
CA GLY A 69 -10.14 10.56 5.72
C GLY A 69 -10.93 11.28 4.62
N TRP A 70 -11.05 10.68 3.42
CA TRP A 70 -11.78 11.30 2.33
C TRP A 70 -13.26 10.90 2.29
N TYR A 71 -13.55 9.66 1.87
CA TYR A 71 -14.91 9.16 1.69
C TYR A 71 -15.54 8.71 3.01
N TYR A 72 -14.73 8.18 3.94
CA TYR A 72 -15.20 7.60 5.19
C TYR A 72 -14.13 7.70 6.28
N GLY A 73 -14.56 7.61 7.54
CA GLY A 73 -13.66 7.64 8.70
C GLY A 73 -12.69 8.82 8.74
N ARG A 74 -11.57 8.63 9.44
CA ARG A 74 -10.40 9.52 9.53
C ARG A 74 -9.19 8.82 8.93
N GLY A 75 -8.18 9.56 8.46
CA GLY A 75 -6.96 8.98 7.90
C GLY A 75 -6.30 7.93 8.80
N SER A 76 -6.28 8.18 10.11
CA SER A 76 -5.76 7.26 11.13
C SER A 76 -6.50 5.92 11.22
N ASP A 77 -7.74 5.83 10.75
CA ASP A 77 -8.51 4.58 10.78
C ASP A 77 -8.04 3.57 9.70
N ALA A 78 -7.20 4.00 8.75
CA ALA A 78 -6.58 3.11 7.75
C ALA A 78 -5.64 2.06 8.39
N GLY A 79 -4.90 2.43 9.44
CA GLY A 79 -4.00 1.50 10.14
C GLY A 79 -4.72 0.28 10.71
N PRO A 80 -5.73 0.46 11.59
CA PRO A 80 -6.54 -0.64 12.10
C PRO A 80 -7.26 -1.46 11.00
N HIS A 81 -7.56 -0.86 9.84
CA HIS A 81 -8.11 -1.57 8.69
C HIS A 81 -7.06 -2.51 8.07
N LEU A 82 -5.87 -2.00 7.79
CA LEU A 82 -4.74 -2.80 7.30
C LEU A 82 -4.44 -3.96 8.25
N ASP A 83 -4.44 -3.72 9.56
CA ASP A 83 -4.17 -4.76 10.57
C ASP A 83 -5.20 -5.91 10.52
N ARG A 84 -6.47 -5.61 10.14
CA ARG A 84 -7.48 -6.64 9.90
C ARG A 84 -7.22 -7.43 8.61
N ILE A 85 -6.78 -6.77 7.55
CA ILE A 85 -6.40 -7.44 6.30
C ILE A 85 -5.23 -8.39 6.57
N ARG A 86 -4.21 -7.91 7.29
CA ARG A 86 -3.04 -8.70 7.69
C ARG A 86 -3.44 -9.95 8.48
N ARG A 87 -4.36 -9.84 9.45
CA ARG A 87 -4.85 -11.01 10.19
C ARG A 87 -5.55 -12.06 9.32
N ARG A 88 -6.20 -11.65 8.23
CA ARG A 88 -6.84 -12.58 7.28
C ARG A 88 -5.83 -13.19 6.30
N HIS A 89 -4.75 -12.48 6.01
CA HIS A 89 -3.72 -12.87 5.05
C HIS A 89 -2.32 -12.77 5.69
N PRO A 90 -2.02 -13.62 6.69
CA PRO A 90 -0.81 -13.52 7.50
C PRO A 90 0.49 -13.87 6.76
N ASP A 91 0.43 -14.34 5.52
CA ASP A 91 1.63 -14.69 4.75
C ASP A 91 1.78 -13.85 3.47
N LYS A 92 0.85 -12.92 3.22
CA LYS A 92 0.83 -12.15 1.98
C LYS A 92 1.36 -10.73 2.19
N PRO A 93 2.18 -10.22 1.26
CA PRO A 93 2.49 -8.81 1.21
C PRO A 93 1.23 -8.00 0.88
N ILE A 94 1.15 -6.79 1.43
CA ILE A 94 0.02 -5.88 1.23
C ILE A 94 0.49 -4.62 0.51
N ILE A 95 -0.27 -4.16 -0.48
CA ILE A 95 -0.07 -2.90 -1.18
C ILE A 95 -1.30 -2.02 -0.95
N ILE A 96 -1.09 -0.75 -0.59
CA ILE A 96 -2.14 0.27 -0.66
C ILE A 96 -2.17 0.77 -2.11
N SER A 97 -3.02 0.19 -2.95
CA SER A 97 -3.03 0.45 -4.39
C SER A 97 -3.62 1.81 -4.76
N GLU A 98 -4.50 2.33 -3.91
CA GLU A 98 -5.03 3.68 -4.03
C GLU A 98 -5.24 4.30 -2.65
N PHE A 99 -4.91 5.58 -2.53
CA PHE A 99 -5.35 6.44 -1.45
C PHE A 99 -5.25 7.90 -1.88
N GLY A 100 -5.97 8.79 -1.19
CA GLY A 100 -5.85 10.22 -1.43
C GLY A 100 -7.13 11.00 -1.17
N ALA A 101 -7.02 12.32 -1.33
CA ALA A 101 -8.10 13.27 -1.20
C ALA A 101 -8.08 14.21 -2.42
N ASP A 102 -9.26 14.71 -2.80
CA ASP A 102 -9.31 15.74 -3.84
C ASP A 102 -8.73 17.05 -3.29
N ALA A 103 -7.94 17.73 -4.11
CA ALA A 103 -7.42 19.07 -3.84
C ALA A 103 -7.52 19.93 -5.09
N ALA A 104 -8.21 21.07 -5.00
CA ALA A 104 -8.26 22.03 -6.09
C ALA A 104 -6.91 22.77 -6.16
N PRO A 105 -6.30 22.91 -7.36
CA PRO A 105 -5.04 23.64 -7.52
C PRO A 105 -5.10 25.03 -6.89
N GLY A 106 -4.14 25.34 -6.02
CA GLY A 106 -4.02 26.63 -5.33
C GLY A 106 -4.99 26.86 -4.16
N ARG A 107 -5.92 25.92 -3.88
CA ARG A 107 -6.86 26.06 -2.77
C ARG A 107 -6.20 25.75 -1.43
N SER A 108 -6.47 26.58 -0.44
CA SER A 108 -5.96 26.52 0.93
C SER A 108 -7.05 26.17 1.93
N ASP A 109 -6.67 25.84 3.17
CA ASP A 109 -7.65 25.61 4.25
C ASP A 109 -8.45 26.89 4.60
N ALA A 110 -7.88 28.07 4.34
CA ALA A 110 -8.53 29.36 4.59
C ALA A 110 -9.72 29.62 3.63
N ASP A 111 -9.77 28.94 2.48
CA ASP A 111 -10.88 29.02 1.53
C ASP A 111 -12.13 28.26 2.01
N GLY A 112 -12.05 27.60 3.18
CA GLY A 112 -13.15 26.91 3.82
C GLY A 112 -13.55 25.60 3.16
N VAL A 113 -14.77 25.15 3.46
CA VAL A 113 -15.31 23.89 2.98
C VAL A 113 -16.09 24.05 1.67
N TRP A 114 -16.15 22.97 0.90
CA TRP A 114 -16.83 22.85 -0.38
C TRP A 114 -17.80 21.67 -0.35
N ARG A 115 -18.99 21.88 -0.90
CA ARG A 115 -20.02 20.85 -1.05
C ARG A 115 -20.03 20.35 -2.50
N ALA A 116 -19.48 19.16 -2.72
CA ALA A 116 -19.59 18.49 -4.02
C ALA A 116 -20.90 17.71 -4.10
N ASP A 117 -21.60 17.76 -5.24
CA ASP A 117 -22.95 17.20 -5.41
C ASP A 117 -23.09 15.73 -5.01
N ARG A 118 -22.04 14.93 -5.23
CA ARG A 118 -22.03 13.49 -4.95
C ARG A 118 -21.48 13.13 -3.57
N MET A 119 -21.12 14.12 -2.76
CA MET A 119 -20.58 13.94 -1.42
C MET A 119 -21.58 14.46 -0.39
N ARG A 120 -21.99 13.60 0.54
CA ARG A 120 -22.93 13.99 1.61
C ARG A 120 -22.29 14.91 2.66
N ARG A 121 -20.96 14.99 2.68
CA ARG A 121 -20.19 15.75 3.67
C ARG A 121 -19.35 16.81 2.96
N GLU A 122 -19.28 17.98 3.57
CA GLU A 122 -18.44 19.07 3.12
C GLU A 122 -16.95 18.75 3.36
N ARG A 123 -16.09 19.25 2.48
CA ARG A 123 -14.63 18.99 2.48
C ARG A 123 -13.88 20.25 2.10
N THR A 124 -12.69 20.45 2.62
CA THR A 124 -11.91 21.67 2.30
C THR A 124 -11.46 21.71 0.84
N TYR A 125 -11.18 20.56 0.20
CA TYR A 125 -10.52 20.49 -1.11
C TYR A 125 -9.20 21.30 -1.15
N SER A 126 -8.57 21.51 0.00
CA SER A 126 -7.33 22.25 0.10
C SER A 126 -6.14 21.34 -0.22
N GLU A 127 -5.09 21.92 -0.80
CA GLU A 127 -3.84 21.20 -1.01
C GLU A 127 -3.15 20.83 0.32
N GLY A 128 -3.39 21.63 1.38
CA GLY A 128 -2.92 21.34 2.74
C GLY A 128 -3.49 20.04 3.29
N TYR A 129 -4.79 19.85 3.16
CA TYR A 129 -5.47 18.63 3.59
C TYR A 129 -4.98 17.39 2.84
N GLN A 130 -4.86 17.47 1.51
CA GLN A 130 -4.33 16.37 0.70
C GLN A 130 -2.89 16.00 1.11
N ALA A 131 -2.02 17.00 1.29
CA ALA A 131 -0.63 16.79 1.71
C ALA A 131 -0.53 16.11 3.09
N GLU A 132 -1.35 16.54 4.05
CA GLU A 132 -1.37 15.93 5.38
C GLU A 132 -1.87 14.48 5.34
N LEU A 133 -2.93 14.20 4.57
CA LEU A 133 -3.41 12.84 4.39
C LEU A 133 -2.33 11.95 3.75
N ILE A 134 -1.55 12.47 2.79
CA ILE A 134 -0.42 11.74 2.21
C ILE A 134 0.64 11.39 3.26
N ARG A 135 1.02 12.33 4.13
CA ARG A 135 1.94 12.04 5.25
C ARG A 135 1.41 10.94 6.16
N GLN A 136 0.13 10.99 6.51
CA GLN A 136 -0.46 9.99 7.39
C GLN A 136 -0.39 8.58 6.79
N TYR A 137 -0.75 8.42 5.51
CA TYR A 137 -0.66 7.12 4.83
C TYR A 137 0.78 6.62 4.69
N TRP A 138 1.72 7.54 4.42
CA TRP A 138 3.14 7.22 4.38
C TRP A 138 3.65 6.67 5.72
N LEU A 139 3.37 7.35 6.83
CA LEU A 139 3.77 6.89 8.17
C LEU A 139 3.12 5.55 8.52
N LEU A 140 1.81 5.41 8.27
CA LEU A 140 1.08 4.17 8.51
C LEU A 140 1.66 2.96 7.77
N ALA A 141 2.13 3.17 6.54
CA ALA A 141 2.78 2.14 5.74
C ALA A 141 4.18 1.82 6.26
N ARG A 142 4.98 2.84 6.61
CA ARG A 142 6.32 2.64 7.20
C ARG A 142 6.29 1.89 8.52
N ASP A 143 5.29 2.13 9.36
CA ASP A 143 5.14 1.45 10.64
C ASP A 143 4.71 -0.02 10.50
N ARG A 144 4.40 -0.48 9.29
CA ARG A 144 3.90 -1.83 8.99
C ARG A 144 4.75 -2.49 7.93
N ALA A 145 5.82 -3.18 8.34
CA ALA A 145 6.78 -3.81 7.43
C ALA A 145 6.17 -4.79 6.39
N TRP A 146 4.97 -5.33 6.63
CA TRP A 146 4.22 -6.17 5.69
C TRP A 146 3.43 -5.39 4.63
N VAL A 147 3.39 -4.05 4.72
CA VAL A 147 2.96 -3.15 3.66
C VAL A 147 4.18 -2.85 2.79
N CYS A 148 4.24 -3.46 1.60
CA CYS A 148 5.41 -3.37 0.73
C CYS A 148 5.32 -2.27 -0.32
N GLY A 149 4.21 -1.53 -0.38
CA GLY A 149 4.06 -0.43 -1.31
C GLY A 149 2.80 0.38 -1.08
N ILE A 150 2.85 1.65 -1.47
CA ILE A 150 1.71 2.56 -1.52
C ILE A 150 1.69 3.29 -2.85
N SER A 151 0.51 3.58 -3.37
CA SER A 151 0.32 4.30 -4.62
C SER A 151 -0.73 5.40 -4.42
N PRO A 152 -0.31 6.67 -4.29
CA PRO A 152 -1.24 7.79 -4.25
C PRO A 152 -2.07 7.82 -5.53
N TRP A 153 -3.39 7.79 -5.37
CA TRP A 153 -4.30 7.95 -6.48
C TRP A 153 -4.62 9.45 -6.60
N VAL A 154 -4.10 10.16 -7.61
CA VAL A 154 -3.41 9.67 -8.82
C VAL A 154 -2.26 10.61 -9.19
N PHE A 155 -1.48 10.29 -10.24
CA PHE A 155 -0.38 11.14 -10.67
C PHE A 155 -0.86 12.57 -11.02
N ALA A 156 -1.90 12.71 -11.83
CA ALA A 156 -2.41 14.01 -12.23
C ALA A 156 -3.94 14.01 -12.36
N ASP A 157 -4.57 15.17 -12.14
CA ASP A 157 -6.01 15.33 -12.32
C ASP A 157 -6.43 14.93 -13.73
N PHE A 158 -7.61 14.33 -13.81
CA PHE A 158 -8.15 13.82 -15.06
C PHE A 158 -9.64 14.12 -15.19
N LEU A 159 -10.09 14.21 -16.44
CA LEU A 159 -11.49 14.42 -16.76
C LEU A 159 -12.32 13.23 -16.24
N CYS A 160 -13.32 13.55 -15.45
CA CYS A 160 -14.24 12.58 -14.88
C CYS A 160 -15.60 13.25 -14.72
N SER A 161 -16.51 12.98 -15.68
CA SER A 161 -17.88 13.52 -15.70
C SER A 161 -18.71 13.13 -14.48
N TRP A 162 -18.21 12.24 -13.64
CA TRP A 162 -18.82 11.86 -12.37
C TRP A 162 -18.75 12.98 -11.31
N PHE A 163 -17.91 14.00 -11.50
CA PHE A 163 -17.73 15.08 -10.51
C PHE A 163 -18.08 16.47 -11.05
N PRO A 164 -19.34 16.70 -11.51
CA PRO A 164 -19.72 18.00 -12.07
C PRO A 164 -19.65 19.13 -11.03
N GLY A 165 -19.90 18.83 -9.76
CA GLY A 165 -19.84 19.80 -8.66
C GLY A 165 -18.51 19.87 -7.91
N ASN A 166 -17.40 19.34 -8.44
CA ASN A 166 -16.07 19.59 -7.85
C ASN A 166 -15.64 21.05 -8.12
N PRO A 167 -14.72 21.62 -7.31
CA PRO A 167 -14.24 23.00 -7.51
C PRO A 167 -13.72 23.28 -8.93
N VAL A 168 -13.14 22.25 -9.56
CA VAL A 168 -12.94 22.21 -11.01
C VAL A 168 -13.95 21.22 -11.56
N SER A 169 -15.00 21.77 -12.19
CA SER A 169 -16.14 20.99 -12.66
C SER A 169 -15.71 19.89 -13.64
N GLY A 170 -16.19 18.67 -13.41
CA GLY A 170 -15.96 17.53 -14.29
C GLY A 170 -14.57 16.91 -14.16
N TYR A 171 -13.80 17.21 -13.11
CA TYR A 171 -12.49 16.61 -12.87
C TYR A 171 -12.44 15.83 -11.57
N ASN A 172 -11.72 14.70 -11.59
CA ASN A 172 -11.17 14.11 -10.38
C ASN A 172 -9.92 14.91 -10.01
N LEU A 173 -9.89 15.42 -8.78
CA LEU A 173 -8.89 16.37 -8.30
C LEU A 173 -7.90 15.74 -7.32
N LYS A 174 -7.82 14.41 -7.28
CA LYS A 174 -6.89 13.69 -6.40
C LYS A 174 -5.46 13.65 -6.91
N GLY A 175 -5.21 14.21 -8.10
CA GLY A 175 -3.89 14.29 -8.69
C GLY A 175 -2.89 14.97 -7.75
N LEU A 176 -1.66 14.45 -7.73
CA LEU A 176 -0.50 15.16 -7.18
C LEU A 176 -0.15 16.38 -8.05
N LEU A 177 -0.47 16.31 -9.33
CA LEU A 177 -0.40 17.39 -10.30
C LEU A 177 -1.80 17.78 -10.77
N SER A 178 -1.97 19.02 -11.22
CA SER A 178 -3.17 19.45 -11.93
C SER A 178 -3.32 18.77 -13.31
N SER A 179 -4.46 18.98 -13.97
CA SER A 179 -4.70 18.47 -15.33
C SER A 179 -3.70 19.04 -16.34
N ARG A 180 -3.15 20.23 -16.06
CA ARG A 180 -2.08 20.88 -16.83
C ARG A 180 -0.66 20.52 -16.35
N ARG A 181 -0.52 19.49 -15.52
CA ARG A 181 0.76 19.02 -14.96
C ARG A 181 1.47 20.07 -14.10
N ILE A 182 0.71 20.94 -13.45
CA ILE A 182 1.26 21.86 -12.44
C ILE A 182 1.30 21.12 -11.10
N PRO A 183 2.46 20.96 -10.45
CA PRO A 183 2.55 20.28 -9.16
C PRO A 183 1.74 20.98 -8.06
N LYS A 184 0.99 20.20 -7.28
CA LYS A 184 0.29 20.65 -6.07
C LYS A 184 1.15 20.39 -4.83
N ARG A 185 0.76 20.90 -3.67
CA ARG A 185 1.43 20.62 -2.38
C ARG A 185 1.64 19.12 -2.09
N GLY A 186 0.70 18.27 -2.52
CA GLY A 186 0.81 16.82 -2.37
C GLY A 186 2.04 16.23 -3.08
N PHE A 187 2.40 16.73 -4.27
CA PHE A 187 3.59 16.32 -5.00
C PHE A 187 4.87 16.61 -4.21
N PHE A 188 5.02 17.85 -3.74
CA PHE A 188 6.21 18.26 -2.98
C PHE A 188 6.32 17.51 -1.65
N THR A 189 5.19 17.24 -1.00
CA THR A 189 5.16 16.45 0.23
C THR A 189 5.66 15.03 -0.01
N LEU A 190 5.18 14.37 -1.06
CA LEU A 190 5.64 13.02 -1.41
C LEU A 190 7.12 12.99 -1.80
N ALA A 191 7.58 13.96 -2.59
CA ALA A 191 8.98 14.10 -2.96
C ALA A 191 9.88 14.23 -1.73
N GLN A 192 9.52 15.08 -0.76
CA GLN A 192 10.25 15.23 0.50
C GLN A 192 10.32 13.91 1.28
N LEU A 193 9.21 13.17 1.37
CA LEU A 193 9.16 11.88 2.07
C LEU A 193 10.06 10.82 1.41
N TYR A 194 10.06 10.76 0.08
CA TYR A 194 10.91 9.83 -0.67
C TYR A 194 12.39 10.17 -0.54
N HIS A 195 12.75 11.45 -0.64
CA HIS A 195 14.13 11.89 -0.40
C HIS A 195 14.58 11.54 1.01
N ALA A 196 13.79 11.87 2.03
CA ALA A 196 14.12 11.55 3.43
C ALA A 196 14.30 10.04 3.66
N ALA A 197 13.50 9.19 3.00
CA ALA A 197 13.63 7.74 3.08
C ALA A 197 14.94 7.24 2.47
N ALA A 198 15.27 7.70 1.26
CA ALA A 198 16.49 7.33 0.56
C ALA A 198 17.74 7.75 1.34
N PHE A 199 17.74 8.95 1.96
CA PHE A 199 18.82 9.40 2.84
C PHE A 199 18.98 8.50 4.08
N ALA A 200 17.87 8.11 4.72
CA ALA A 200 17.91 7.23 5.88
C ALA A 200 18.48 5.84 5.52
N GLU A 201 18.05 5.25 4.40
CA GLU A 201 18.55 3.96 3.92
C GLU A 201 20.05 4.03 3.56
N GLY A 202 20.47 5.09 2.87
CA GLY A 202 21.88 5.30 2.53
C GLY A 202 22.79 5.45 3.76
N ASN A 203 22.35 6.17 4.79
CA ASN A 203 23.08 6.30 6.05
C ASN A 203 23.14 4.97 6.83
N THR A 204 22.08 4.17 6.79
CA THR A 204 22.04 2.86 7.46
C THR A 204 22.99 1.87 6.77
N ALA A 205 23.00 1.84 5.44
CA ALA A 205 23.93 1.03 4.64
C ALA A 205 25.40 1.47 4.86
N SER A 206 25.67 2.78 4.92
CA SER A 206 27.00 3.33 5.20
C SER A 206 27.49 3.00 6.62
N THR A 207 26.60 3.06 7.63
CA THR A 207 26.93 2.72 9.02
C THR A 207 27.27 1.24 9.18
N LEU A 208 26.54 0.35 8.49
CA LEU A 208 26.83 -1.09 8.45
C LEU A 208 28.13 -1.40 7.71
N ALA A 209 28.45 -0.69 6.63
CA ALA A 209 29.73 -0.83 5.92
C ALA A 209 30.92 -0.30 6.73
N GLY A 210 30.74 0.76 7.53
CA GLY A 210 31.76 1.31 8.43
C GLY A 210 32.10 0.37 9.60
N HIS A 211 31.15 -0.45 10.07
CA HIS A 211 31.42 -1.47 11.11
C HIS A 211 32.12 -2.71 10.56
N ALA A 212 32.00 -3.00 9.26
CA ALA A 212 32.69 -4.13 8.62
C ALA A 212 34.16 -3.84 8.25
N SER A 213 34.61 -2.58 8.36
CA SER A 213 35.98 -2.15 8.04
C SER A 213 36.85 -1.86 9.27
N GLY A 214 36.33 -2.05 10.49
CA GLY A 214 37.10 -2.03 11.73
C GLY A 214 37.72 -3.39 12.01
N GLY A 215 39.00 -3.54 11.69
CA GLY A 215 39.77 -4.76 11.84
C GLY A 215 39.79 -5.33 13.27
N GLY A 216 39.54 -6.63 13.36
CA GLY A 216 39.84 -7.49 14.48
C GLY A 216 39.79 -8.92 13.97
N ASP A 217 40.94 -9.61 13.99
CA ASP A 217 41.04 -11.01 13.57
C ASP A 217 39.96 -11.87 14.24
N PRO A 218 39.38 -12.86 13.54
CA PRO A 218 38.42 -13.77 14.16
C PRO A 218 39.14 -14.59 15.23
N PRO A 219 38.55 -14.78 16.43
CA PRO A 219 39.10 -15.71 17.40
C PRO A 219 38.94 -17.13 16.85
N ASP A 220 40.08 -17.68 16.50
CA ASP A 220 40.33 -19.11 16.37
C ASP A 220 39.78 -19.83 17.63
N ARG A 221 38.89 -20.81 17.44
CA ARG A 221 38.71 -22.05 18.25
C ARG A 221 37.34 -22.68 18.02
N CYS A 222 37.32 -23.70 17.16
CA CYS A 222 36.38 -24.79 17.26
C CYS A 222 36.95 -25.83 18.26
N PRO A 223 36.24 -26.27 19.31
CA PRO A 223 36.74 -27.31 20.20
C PRO A 223 36.65 -28.70 19.53
N PRO A 224 37.55 -29.65 19.85
CA PRO A 224 37.54 -30.96 19.23
C PRO A 224 36.36 -31.80 19.72
N VAL A 225 35.72 -32.50 18.78
CA VAL A 225 34.71 -33.52 19.06
C VAL A 225 35.41 -34.77 19.57
N SER A 226 35.35 -35.04 20.88
CA SER A 226 35.70 -36.34 21.45
C SER A 226 34.44 -37.20 21.58
N GLY A 227 34.27 -38.14 20.66
CA GLY A 227 33.22 -39.15 20.71
C GLY A 227 33.75 -40.47 20.16
N THR A 228 34.10 -41.39 21.06
CA THR A 228 34.50 -42.76 20.79
C THR A 228 33.32 -43.53 20.16
N PRO A 229 33.51 -44.32 19.09
CA PRO A 229 32.45 -45.19 18.57
C PRO A 229 32.34 -46.45 19.46
N PRO A 230 31.13 -46.99 19.70
CA PRO A 230 30.99 -48.26 20.39
C PRO A 230 31.46 -49.42 19.50
N SER A 231 32.25 -50.30 20.11
CA SER A 231 32.72 -51.56 19.56
C SER A 231 31.56 -52.50 19.25
N HIS A 232 31.55 -53.02 18.02
CA HIS A 232 30.88 -54.27 17.70
C HIS A 232 31.57 -55.40 18.45
N ASP A 233 30.84 -56.08 19.33
CA ASP A 233 31.12 -57.46 19.67
C ASP A 233 29.85 -58.27 19.39
N GLY A 234 30.06 -59.37 18.71
CA GLY A 234 29.03 -60.35 18.40
C GLY A 234 29.69 -61.71 18.52
N SER A 235 29.21 -62.51 19.47
CA SER A 235 29.15 -63.97 19.34
C SER A 235 28.40 -64.58 20.53
N GLU A 236 27.50 -65.50 20.16
CA GLU A 236 26.74 -66.51 20.94
C GLU A 236 25.31 -66.16 21.36
#